data_AF-A0A8E4DVK0-F1
#
_entry.id   AF-A0A8E4DVK0-F1
#
_cell.length_a   1.000
_cell.length_b   1.000
_cell.length_c   1.000
_cell.angle_alpha   90.00
_cell.angle_beta   90.00
_cell.angle_gamma   90.00
#
_symmetry.space_group_name_H-M   'P 1'
#
loop_
_entity.id
_entity.type
_entity.pdbx_description
1 polymer ?
#
loop_
_entity_poly.entity_id
_entity_poly.type
_entity_poly.pdbx_seq_one_letter_code
_entity_poly.pdbx_strand_id
1 'polypeptide(L)'
;MEGNQMNQCLQDVRDVLLFPLPKEVVDRIQMLCKFGLKPSEIIVIIQQKFFTANQKQAQAHEEQLRSEGEKQWPSVERIRQLRALQFMVSYENRAWQTLITQLLMEDTVDVREMVELFNLFTQNGMLTIQSARTHLKQMRSPKQSM
;
A
#
# COMPACT_ATOMS: atom_id res chain seq x y z
N MET A 1 -6.43 23.84 -18.89
CA MET A 1 -6.78 22.43 -19.21
C MET A 1 -5.76 21.42 -18.65
N GLU A 2 -4.63 21.86 -18.06
CA GLU A 2 -3.60 20.96 -17.50
C GLU A 2 -4.03 20.18 -16.24
N GLY A 3 -4.90 20.75 -15.40
CA GLY A 3 -5.37 20.09 -14.17
C GLY A 3 -6.15 18.80 -14.41
N ASN A 4 -6.82 18.66 -15.57
CA ASN A 4 -7.64 17.48 -15.88
C ASN A 4 -6.78 16.29 -16.35
N GLN A 5 -5.72 16.53 -17.12
CA GLN A 5 -4.79 15.49 -17.56
C GLN A 5 -3.93 14.96 -16.41
N MET A 6 -3.48 15.83 -15.51
CA MET A 6 -2.73 15.41 -14.32
C MET A 6 -3.58 14.52 -13.40
N ASN A 7 -4.84 14.90 -13.16
CA ASN A 7 -5.75 14.10 -12.33
C ASN A 7 -6.05 12.74 -12.97
N GLN A 8 -6.20 12.68 -14.30
CA GLN A 8 -6.38 11.41 -15.00
C GLN A 8 -5.14 10.52 -14.90
N CYS A 9 -3.94 11.05 -15.16
CA CYS A 9 -2.68 10.30 -15.04
C CYS A 9 -2.50 9.70 -13.63
N LEU A 10 -2.77 10.49 -12.60
CA LEU A 10 -2.69 10.03 -11.21
C LEU A 10 -3.72 8.91 -10.93
N GLN A 11 -4.93 9.05 -11.47
CA GLN A 11 -5.98 8.04 -11.31
C GLN A 11 -5.60 6.74 -12.02
N ASP A 12 -5.11 6.82 -13.26
CA ASP A 12 -4.68 5.65 -14.04
C ASP A 12 -3.58 4.86 -13.32
N VAL A 13 -2.60 5.55 -12.72
CA VAL A 13 -1.54 4.89 -11.94
C VAL A 13 -2.12 4.24 -10.67
N ARG A 14 -3.02 4.92 -9.96
CA ARG A 14 -3.67 4.39 -8.75
C ARG A 14 -4.54 3.17 -9.05
N ASP A 15 -5.25 3.17 -10.16
CA ASP A 15 -6.12 2.07 -10.60
C ASP A 15 -5.32 0.80 -10.95
N VAL A 16 -4.05 0.92 -11.32
CA VAL A 16 -3.19 -0.25 -11.52
C VAL A 16 -2.62 -0.76 -10.19
N LEU A 17 -2.22 0.16 -9.32
CA LEU A 17 -1.59 -0.21 -8.05
C LEU A 17 -2.62 -0.82 -7.07
N LEU A 18 -3.85 -0.32 -7.03
CA LEU A 18 -4.97 -0.86 -6.24
C LEU A 18 -4.71 -0.94 -4.72
N PHE A 19 -3.88 -0.05 -4.17
CA PHE A 19 -3.67 0.09 -2.72
C PHE A 19 -3.42 1.57 -2.34
N PRO A 20 -3.63 1.95 -1.06
CA PRO A 20 -3.29 3.29 -0.58
C PRO A 20 -1.78 3.53 -0.68
N LEU A 21 -1.37 4.59 -1.38
CA LEU A 21 0.05 4.90 -1.57
C LEU A 21 0.56 5.83 -0.46
N PRO A 22 1.81 5.65 0.00
CA PRO A 22 2.49 6.63 0.85
C PRO A 22 2.47 8.03 0.21
N LYS A 23 2.38 9.08 1.03
CA LYS A 23 2.34 10.47 0.54
C LYS A 23 3.51 10.79 -0.39
N GLU A 24 4.72 10.39 -0.02
CA GLU A 24 5.92 10.60 -0.84
C GLU A 24 5.85 9.91 -2.21
N VAL A 25 5.19 8.75 -2.30
CA VAL A 25 4.97 8.03 -3.57
C VAL A 25 3.96 8.79 -4.42
N VAL A 26 2.87 9.28 -3.80
CA VAL A 26 1.87 10.11 -4.49
C VAL A 26 2.51 11.40 -5.03
N ASP A 27 3.29 12.09 -4.22
CA ASP A 27 3.99 13.32 -4.62
C ASP A 27 4.95 13.04 -5.80
N ARG A 28 5.62 11.88 -5.78
CA ARG A 28 6.49 11.45 -6.89
C ARG A 28 5.71 11.12 -8.15
N ILE A 29 4.57 10.45 -8.06
CA ILE A 29 3.69 10.18 -9.20
C ILE A 29 3.21 11.49 -9.83
N GLN A 30 2.74 12.44 -9.01
CA GLN A 30 2.31 13.75 -9.49
C GLN A 30 3.43 14.50 -10.22
N MET A 31 4.64 14.46 -9.69
CA MET A 31 5.81 15.04 -10.35
C MET A 31 6.05 14.39 -11.72
N LEU A 32 6.03 13.06 -11.81
CA LEU A 32 6.27 12.35 -13.06
C LEU A 32 5.14 12.56 -14.09
N CYS A 33 3.89 12.63 -13.65
CA CYS A 33 2.75 13.01 -14.49
C CYS A 33 2.93 14.43 -15.06
N LYS A 34 3.43 15.39 -14.26
CA LYS A 34 3.73 16.75 -14.74
C LYS A 34 4.86 16.79 -15.77
N PHE A 35 5.81 15.87 -15.69
CA PHE A 35 6.86 15.69 -16.70
C PHE A 35 6.37 15.00 -17.98
N GLY A 36 5.10 14.59 -18.04
CA GLY A 36 4.50 13.98 -19.23
C GLY A 36 4.83 12.49 -19.41
N LEU A 37 5.31 11.81 -18.37
CA LEU A 37 5.50 10.35 -18.44
C LEU A 37 4.14 9.65 -18.52
N LYS A 38 4.11 8.54 -19.26
CA LYS A 38 2.92 7.69 -19.36
C LYS A 38 2.70 6.93 -18.05
N PRO A 39 1.45 6.62 -17.66
CA PRO A 39 1.16 5.83 -16.46
C PRO A 39 1.97 4.54 -16.35
N SER A 40 2.17 3.81 -17.46
CA SER A 40 2.98 2.59 -17.50
C SER A 40 4.44 2.81 -17.10
N GLU A 41 5.06 3.90 -17.54
CA GLU A 41 6.45 4.24 -17.21
C GLU A 41 6.58 4.64 -15.74
N ILE A 42 5.60 5.39 -15.25
CA ILE A 42 5.52 5.81 -13.85
C ILE A 42 5.42 4.58 -12.94
N ILE A 43 4.56 3.62 -13.27
CA ILE A 43 4.40 2.39 -12.49
C ILE A 43 5.73 1.64 -12.33
N VAL A 44 6.47 1.46 -13.43
CA VAL A 44 7.78 0.79 -13.41
C VAL A 44 8.76 1.55 -12.51
N ILE A 45 8.86 2.87 -12.65
CA ILE A 45 9.75 3.71 -11.82
C ILE A 45 9.38 3.60 -10.34
N ILE A 46 8.08 3.66 -10.02
CA ILE A 46 7.61 3.59 -8.64
C ILE A 46 7.91 2.22 -8.02
N GLN A 47 7.65 1.13 -8.75
CA GLN A 47 7.96 -0.21 -8.29
C GLN A 47 9.46 -0.39 -8.02
N GLN A 48 10.31 0.01 -8.95
CA GLN A 48 11.76 -0.13 -8.83
C GLN A 48 12.39 0.77 -7.77
N LYS A 49 11.76 1.89 -7.42
CA LYS A 49 12.33 2.86 -6.49
C LYS A 49 11.81 2.75 -5.07
N PHE A 50 10.56 2.31 -4.90
CA PHE A 50 9.90 2.30 -3.59
C PHE A 50 9.45 0.91 -3.16
N PHE A 51 9.43 -0.09 -4.04
CA PHE A 51 8.86 -1.40 -3.74
C PHE A 51 9.83 -2.54 -4.06
N THR A 52 11.05 -2.46 -3.51
CA THR A 52 12.10 -3.46 -3.72
C THR A 52 12.53 -4.22 -2.47
N ALA A 53 12.02 -3.88 -1.29
CA ALA A 53 12.34 -4.58 -0.05
C ALA A 53 11.80 -6.02 -0.08
N ASN A 54 12.42 -6.93 0.70
CA ASN A 54 11.94 -8.29 0.94
C ASN A 54 11.39 -9.02 -0.32
N GLN A 55 12.11 -8.92 -1.45
CA GLN A 55 11.66 -9.43 -2.75
C GLN A 55 11.20 -10.88 -2.71
N LYS A 56 11.82 -11.73 -1.88
CA LYS A 56 11.42 -13.13 -1.69
C LYS A 56 10.00 -13.26 -1.14
N GLN A 57 9.61 -12.46 -0.15
CA GLN A 57 8.24 -12.46 0.37
C GLN A 57 7.27 -11.84 -0.62
N ALA A 58 7.68 -10.77 -1.31
CA ALA A 58 6.87 -10.17 -2.37
C ALA A 58 6.58 -11.18 -3.50
N GLN A 59 7.58 -11.97 -3.90
CA GLN A 59 7.43 -13.05 -4.89
C GLN A 59 6.47 -14.14 -4.43
N ALA A 60 6.53 -14.56 -3.16
CA ALA A 60 5.59 -15.53 -2.63
C ALA A 60 4.12 -15.04 -2.72
N HIS A 61 3.88 -13.75 -2.45
CA HIS A 61 2.55 -13.16 -2.62
C HIS A 61 2.16 -12.95 -4.09
N GLU A 62 3.12 -12.69 -4.98
CA GLU A 62 2.90 -12.62 -6.42
C GLU A 62 2.50 -13.97 -7.01
N GLU A 63 3.12 -15.06 -6.56
CA GLU A 63 2.74 -16.43 -6.92
C GLU A 63 1.33 -16.78 -6.43
N GLN A 64 1.00 -16.39 -5.20
CA GLN A 64 -0.37 -16.54 -4.68
C GLN A 64 -1.39 -15.74 -5.49
N LEU A 65 -1.04 -14.52 -5.90
CA LEU A 65 -1.88 -13.66 -6.74
C LEU A 65 -2.12 -14.29 -8.11
N ARG A 66 -1.07 -14.85 -8.72
CA ARG A 66 -1.16 -15.58 -10.00
C ARG A 66 -2.08 -16.79 -9.86
N SER A 67 -1.88 -17.60 -8.82
CA SER A 67 -2.71 -18.78 -8.53
C SER A 67 -4.19 -18.40 -8.29
N GLU A 68 -4.48 -17.30 -7.60
CA GLU A 68 -5.85 -16.81 -7.40
C GLU A 68 -6.50 -16.38 -8.72
N GLY A 69 -5.74 -15.71 -9.61
CA GLY A 69 -6.21 -15.25 -10.92
C GLY A 69 -6.49 -16.38 -11.92
N GLU A 70 -5.83 -17.52 -11.77
CA GLU A 70 -6.02 -18.71 -12.62
C GLU A 70 -7.25 -19.55 -12.23
N LYS A 71 -7.90 -19.25 -11.09
CA LYS A 71 -9.12 -19.96 -10.67
C LYS A 71 -10.28 -19.68 -11.63
N GLN A 72 -11.20 -20.65 -11.76
CA GLN A 72 -12.41 -20.50 -12.56
C GLN A 72 -13.30 -19.33 -12.08
N TRP A 73 -13.23 -18.98 -10.79
CA TRP A 73 -13.95 -17.87 -10.17
C TRP A 73 -13.01 -17.09 -9.23
N PRO A 74 -12.18 -16.18 -9.76
CA PRO A 74 -11.22 -15.44 -8.96
C PRO A 74 -11.94 -14.47 -8.02
N SER A 75 -11.55 -14.47 -6.74
CA SER A 75 -12.08 -13.50 -5.78
C SER A 75 -11.38 -12.15 -5.95
N VAL A 76 -12.11 -11.16 -6.44
CA VAL A 76 -11.62 -9.77 -6.61
C VAL A 76 -11.08 -9.22 -5.29
N GLU A 77 -11.77 -9.49 -4.19
CA GLU A 77 -11.36 -9.07 -2.86
C GLU A 77 -10.06 -9.77 -2.44
N ARG A 78 -9.93 -11.07 -2.68
CA ARG A 78 -8.70 -11.80 -2.38
C ARG A 78 -7.51 -11.30 -3.19
N ILE A 79 -7.71 -11.02 -4.48
CA ILE A 79 -6.69 -10.44 -5.36
C ILE A 79 -6.23 -9.08 -4.83
N ARG A 80 -7.16 -8.21 -4.43
CA ARG A 80 -6.84 -6.91 -3.82
C ARG A 80 -6.00 -7.08 -2.55
N GLN A 81 -6.37 -8.01 -1.67
CA GLN A 81 -5.63 -8.28 -0.44
C GLN A 81 -4.22 -8.80 -0.71
N LEU A 82 -4.07 -9.78 -1.61
CA LEU A 82 -2.77 -10.33 -1.98
C LEU A 82 -1.87 -9.28 -2.62
N ARG A 83 -2.44 -8.40 -3.46
CA ARG A 83 -1.72 -7.26 -4.05
C ARG A 83 -1.31 -6.25 -2.99
N ALA A 84 -2.20 -5.89 -2.07
CA ALA A 84 -1.86 -5.00 -0.96
C ALA A 84 -0.73 -5.59 -0.09
N LEU A 85 -0.76 -6.88 0.21
CA LEU A 85 0.29 -7.57 0.96
C LEU A 85 1.62 -7.54 0.21
N GLN A 86 1.64 -7.89 -1.08
CA GLN A 86 2.83 -7.82 -1.94
C GLN A 86 3.49 -6.44 -1.87
N PHE A 87 2.70 -5.37 -2.00
CA PHE A 87 3.22 -3.99 -1.94
C PHE A 87 3.67 -3.59 -0.53
N MET A 88 2.92 -3.96 0.51
CA MET A 88 3.30 -3.66 1.89
C MET A 88 4.63 -4.30 2.25
N VAL A 89 4.84 -5.59 1.96
CA VAL A 89 6.11 -6.25 2.31
C VAL A 89 7.28 -5.76 1.45
N SER A 90 7.01 -5.25 0.24
CA SER A 90 8.05 -4.72 -0.65
C SER A 90 8.38 -3.25 -0.45
N TYR A 91 7.61 -2.50 0.32
CA TYR A 91 7.82 -1.06 0.49
C TYR A 91 9.16 -0.72 1.19
N GLU A 92 10.02 0.02 0.50
CA GLU A 92 11.40 0.29 0.88
C GLU A 92 11.52 1.42 1.92
N ASN A 93 11.02 1.15 3.13
CA ASN A 93 11.17 2.03 4.29
C ASN A 93 11.58 1.23 5.52
N ARG A 94 12.73 1.52 6.12
CA ARG A 94 13.30 0.72 7.21
C ARG A 94 12.42 0.64 8.45
N ALA A 95 11.80 1.77 8.83
CA ALA A 95 10.94 1.81 10.00
C ALA A 95 9.64 1.02 9.74
N TRP A 96 9.07 1.12 8.52
CA TRP A 96 7.97 0.26 8.11
C TRP A 96 8.34 -1.22 8.13
N GLN A 97 9.49 -1.57 7.57
CA GLN A 97 9.94 -2.96 7.47
C GLN A 97 10.15 -3.61 8.84
N THR A 98 10.52 -2.81 9.85
CA THR A 98 10.60 -3.28 11.23
C THR A 98 9.21 -3.59 11.79
N LEU A 99 8.22 -2.73 11.52
CA LEU A 99 6.86 -2.90 12.01
C LEU A 99 6.14 -4.05 11.30
N ILE A 100 6.27 -4.17 9.98
CA ILE A 100 5.64 -5.28 9.25
C ILE A 100 6.23 -6.63 9.67
N THR A 101 7.54 -6.72 9.95
CA THR A 101 8.16 -7.93 10.48
C THR A 101 7.54 -8.31 11.83
N GLN A 102 7.35 -7.34 12.72
CA GLN A 102 6.71 -7.58 14.02
C GLN A 102 5.25 -8.01 13.85
N LEU A 103 4.47 -7.37 12.97
CA LEU A 103 3.07 -7.73 12.70
C LEU A 103 2.93 -9.11 12.07
N LEU A 104 3.83 -9.49 11.15
CA LEU A 104 3.82 -10.81 10.50
C LEU A 104 4.14 -11.95 11.47
N MET A 105 4.75 -11.65 12.62
CA MET A 105 4.98 -12.62 13.70
C MET A 105 3.78 -12.78 14.64
N GLU A 106 2.73 -11.96 14.49
CA GLU A 106 1.51 -12.04 15.29
C GLU A 106 0.42 -12.84 14.56
N ASP A 107 -0.11 -13.89 15.18
CA ASP A 107 -1.10 -14.81 14.57
C ASP A 107 -2.48 -14.18 14.26
N THR A 108 -2.72 -12.93 14.62
CA THR A 108 -4.08 -12.33 14.66
C THR A 108 -4.29 -11.10 13.77
N VAL A 109 -3.26 -10.65 13.04
CA VAL A 109 -3.37 -9.38 12.29
C VAL A 109 -4.15 -9.60 10.99
N ASP A 110 -5.32 -8.98 10.89
CA ASP A 110 -6.09 -9.01 9.65
C ASP A 110 -5.55 -7.99 8.60
N VAL A 111 -5.85 -8.21 7.32
CA VAL A 111 -5.36 -7.37 6.22
C VAL A 111 -5.86 -5.93 6.33
N ARG A 112 -7.06 -5.72 6.84
CA ARG A 112 -7.62 -4.37 7.03
C ARG A 112 -6.84 -3.62 8.11
N GLU A 113 -6.51 -4.26 9.22
CA GLU A 113 -5.64 -3.70 10.24
C GLU A 113 -4.26 -3.36 9.66
N MET A 114 -3.66 -4.24 8.84
CA MET A 114 -2.38 -3.93 8.18
C MET A 114 -2.47 -2.68 7.30
N VAL A 115 -3.53 -2.54 6.50
CA VAL A 115 -3.74 -1.35 5.65
C VAL A 115 -3.95 -0.08 6.49
N GLU A 116 -4.71 -0.16 7.57
CA GLU A 116 -4.94 0.97 8.47
C GLU A 116 -3.63 1.37 9.19
N LEU A 117 -2.84 0.40 9.65
CA LEU A 117 -1.51 0.63 10.24
C LEU A 117 -0.54 1.23 9.22
N PHE A 118 -0.56 0.75 7.98
CA PHE A 118 0.24 1.31 6.88
C PHE A 118 -0.10 2.78 6.62
N ASN A 119 -1.38 3.14 6.61
CA ASN A 119 -1.79 4.54 6.47
C ASN A 119 -1.28 5.40 7.64
N LEU A 120 -1.42 4.95 8.88
CA LEU A 120 -0.92 5.71 10.04
C LEU A 120 0.61 5.84 10.02
N PHE A 121 1.31 4.82 9.58
CA PHE A 121 2.76 4.85 9.45
C PHE A 121 3.20 5.85 8.36
N THR A 122 2.60 5.77 7.18
CA THR A 122 3.04 6.52 5.99
C THR A 122 2.49 7.94 5.90
N GLN A 123 1.36 8.24 6.54
CA GLN A 123 0.71 9.55 6.49
C GLN A 123 0.86 10.35 7.80
N ASN A 124 0.85 9.66 8.95
CA ASN A 124 0.91 10.31 10.26
C ASN A 124 2.29 10.20 10.92
N GLY A 125 3.24 9.49 10.31
CA GLY A 125 4.60 9.33 10.82
C GLY A 125 4.65 8.58 12.16
N MET A 126 3.69 7.70 12.44
CA MET A 126 3.70 6.92 13.68
C MET A 126 4.79 5.85 13.63
N LEU A 127 5.70 5.87 14.61
CA LEU A 127 6.90 5.03 14.59
C LEU A 127 6.80 3.75 15.42
N THR A 128 5.64 3.41 15.98
CA THR A 128 5.43 2.15 16.74
C THR A 128 4.05 1.54 16.48
N ILE A 129 3.97 0.20 16.47
CA ILE A 129 2.70 -0.56 16.33
C ILE A 129 1.75 -0.21 17.47
N GLN A 130 2.25 -0.08 18.70
CA GLN A 130 1.41 0.16 19.86
C GLN A 130 0.76 1.54 19.83
N SER A 131 1.49 2.57 19.40
CA SER A 131 0.92 3.91 19.18
C SER A 131 -0.12 3.89 18.07
N ALA A 132 0.18 3.23 16.95
CA ALA A 132 -0.74 3.12 15.82
C ALA A 132 -2.03 2.38 16.21
N ARG A 133 -1.95 1.25 16.91
CA ARG A 133 -3.11 0.51 17.44
C ARG A 133 -3.93 1.32 18.44
N THR A 134 -3.26 2.05 19.33
CA THR A 134 -3.94 2.93 20.29
C THR A 134 -4.73 4.02 19.55
N HIS A 135 -4.13 4.59 18.50
CA HIS A 135 -4.80 5.58 17.66
C HIS A 135 -5.99 4.98 16.90
N LEU A 136 -5.86 3.78 16.32
CA LEU A 136 -6.98 3.08 15.69
C LEU A 136 -8.13 2.82 16.68
N LYS A 137 -7.80 2.39 17.91
CA LYS A 137 -8.82 2.21 18.98
C LYS A 137 -9.52 3.52 19.30
N GLN A 138 -8.80 4.63 19.40
CA GLN A 138 -9.38 5.95 19.67
C GLN A 138 -10.27 6.46 18.54
N MET A 139 -9.93 6.18 17.27
CA MET A 139 -10.78 6.54 16.12
C MET A 139 -12.03 5.66 16.02
N ARG A 140 -11.94 4.39 16.43
CA ARG A 140 -13.05 3.41 16.38
C ARG A 140 -13.98 3.50 17.58
N SER A 141 -13.49 3.96 18.73
CA SER A 141 -14.33 4.30 19.87
C SER A 141 -15.10 5.57 19.54
N PRO A 142 -16.43 5.54 19.42
CA PRO A 142 -17.18 6.77 19.30
C PRO A 142 -16.83 7.60 20.53
N LYS A 143 -16.48 8.88 20.33
CA LYS A 143 -16.55 9.84 21.42
C LYS A 143 -17.97 9.71 21.97
N GLN A 144 -18.10 9.06 23.13
CA GLN A 144 -19.22 9.32 24.02
C GLN A 144 -19.03 10.77 24.45
N SER A 145 -19.48 11.68 23.59
CA SER A 145 -19.70 13.06 23.96
C SER A 145 -20.82 13.02 24.99
N MET A 146 -20.45 13.08 26.27
CA MET A 146 -21.29 13.75 27.26
C MET A 146 -21.35 15.24 26.93
#